data_AF-A0A1Q7BXH5-F1
#
_entry.id   AF-A0A1Q7BXH5-F1
#
_cell.length_a   1.000
_cell.length_b   1.000
_cell.length_c   1.000
_cell.angle_alpha   90.00
_cell.angle_beta   90.00
_cell.angle_gamma   90.00
#
_symmetry.space_group_name_H-M   'P 1'
#
loop_
_entity.id
_entity.type
_entity.pdbx_description
1 polymer ?
#
loop_
_entity_poly.entity_id
_entity_poly.type
_entity_poly.pdbx_seq_one_letter_code
_entity_poly.pdbx_strand_id
1 'polypeptide(L)' 'MLYGRGRVRRHIGASLQVAGQARDDTWLVVGLVEGPDDEYTVTGARYLDDDEIAAITRMRGDRL' A
#
# COMPACT_ATOMS: atom_id res chain seq x y z
N MET A 1 7.81 -10.22 -4.10
CA MET A 1 8.23 -9.93 -2.71
C MET A 1 8.37 -8.42 -2.57
N LEU A 2 7.64 -7.80 -1.64
CA LEU A 2 7.68 -6.34 -1.42
C LEU A 2 9.03 -5.94 -0.82
N TYR A 3 9.64 -4.87 -1.34
CA TYR A 3 10.94 -4.35 -0.88
C TYR A 3 10.73 -3.21 0.13
N GLY A 4 11.40 -3.30 1.28
CA GLY A 4 11.08 -2.51 2.48
C GLY A 4 11.36 -1.01 2.45
N ARG A 5 11.78 -0.41 1.31
CA ARG A 5 12.07 1.02 1.21
C ARG A 5 10.87 1.87 0.82
N GLY A 6 9.98 1.38 -0.05
CA GLY A 6 8.78 2.10 -0.50
C GLY A 6 7.53 1.50 0.12
N ARG A 7 7.09 2.00 1.28
CA ARG A 7 5.84 1.54 1.90
C ARG A 7 5.00 2.72 2.37
N VAL A 8 3.75 2.78 1.93
CA VAL A 8 2.74 3.72 2.42
C VAL A 8 1.66 2.90 3.11
N ARG A 9 1.28 3.31 4.33
CA ARG A 9 0.16 2.72 5.07
C ARG A 9 -0.87 3.79 5.37
N ARG A 10 -2.15 3.45 5.21
CA ARG A 10 -3.28 4.29 5.59
C ARG A 10 -4.28 3.47 6.38
N HIS A 11 -4.61 3.92 7.58
CA HIS A 11 -5.60 3.29 8.46
C HIS A 11 -6.82 4.21 8.59
N ILE A 12 -8.02 3.71 8.32
CA ILE A 12 -9.28 4.45 8.41
C ILE A 12 -10.35 3.54 9.03
N GLY A 13 -10.70 3.77 10.30
CA GLY A 13 -11.55 2.84 11.03
C GLY A 13 -10.93 1.44 11.01
N ALA A 14 -11.73 0.42 10.71
CA ALA A 14 -11.27 -0.97 10.55
C ALA A 14 -10.63 -1.27 9.18
N SER A 15 -10.44 -0.29 8.30
CA SER A 15 -9.82 -0.51 6.99
C SER A 15 -8.36 -0.09 7.00
N LEU A 16 -7.48 -0.99 6.58
CA LEU A 16 -6.06 -0.75 6.38
C LEU A 16 -5.71 -0.92 4.89
N GLN A 17 -5.00 0.06 4.34
CA GLN A 17 -4.44 -0.01 3.00
C GLN A 17 -2.92 0.02 3.12
N VAL A 18 -2.25 -0.95 2.51
CA VAL A 18 -0.79 -1.01 2.45
C VAL A 18 -0.37 -1.07 0.99
N ALA A 19 0.42 -0.09 0.57
CA ALA A 19 1.08 -0.10 -0.72
C ALA A 19 2.57 -0.34 -0.52
N GLY A 20 3.13 -1.27 -1.28
CA GLY A 20 4.55 -1.59 -1.26
C GLY A 20 5.13 -1.64 -2.66
N GLN A 21 6.37 -1.17 -2.80
CA GLN A 21 7.13 -1.26 -4.04
C GLN A 21 7.93 -2.57 -4.11
N ALA A 22 7.88 -3.26 -5.24
CA ALA A 22 8.71 -4.41 -5.56
C ALA A 22 10.11 -3.98 -6.06
N ARG A 23 10.98 -4.95 -6.34
CA ARG A 23 12.36 -4.68 -6.81
C ARG A 23 12.44 -4.17 -8.25
N ASP A 24 11.39 -4.40 -9.02
CA ASP A 24 11.21 -3.95 -10.41
C ASP A 24 10.42 -2.63 -10.47
N ASP A 25 10.42 -1.88 -9.37
CA ASP A 25 9.68 -0.63 -9.18
C ASP A 25 8.15 -0.72 -9.29
N THR A 26 7.59 -1.91 -9.49
CA THR A 26 6.14 -2.13 -9.54
C THR A 26 5.52 -1.92 -8.17
N TRP A 27 4.38 -1.24 -8.12
CA TRP A 27 3.62 -1.03 -6.89
C TRP A 27 2.43 -1.98 -6.77
N LEU A 28 2.33 -2.66 -5.63
CA LEU A 28 1.18 -3.47 -5.24
C LEU A 28 0.51 -2.83 -4.03
N VAL A 29 -0.80 -2.63 -4.12
CA VAL A 29 -1.64 -2.23 -2.99
C VAL A 29 -2.49 -3.40 -2.52
N VAL A 30 -2.62 -3.53 -1.20
CA VAL A 30 -3.44 -4.53 -0.53
C VAL A 30 -4.44 -3.81 0.37
N GLY A 31 -5.72 -4.13 0.18
CA GLY A 31 -6.80 -3.75 1.07
C GLY A 31 -6.98 -4.79 2.16
N LEU A 32 -7.07 -4.34 3.40
CA LEU A 32 -7.18 -5.14 4.61
C LEU A 32 -8.35 -4.63 5.44
N VAL A 33 -9.05 -5.54 6.09
CA VAL A 33 -10.06 -5.24 7.12
C VAL A 33 -9.63 -5.88 8.43
N GLU A 34 -9.57 -5.05 9.47
CA GLU A 34 -9.25 -5.45 10.85
C GLU A 34 -10.39 -6.28 11.43
N GLY A 35 -10.02 -7.44 11.97
CA GLY A 35 -10.87 -8.35 12.71
C GLY A 35 -10.50 -8.37 14.21
N PRO A 36 -11.02 -9.34 14.97
CA PRO A 36 -10.58 -9.56 16.34
C PRO A 36 -9.10 -9.97 16.39
N ASP A 37 -8.49 -9.86 17.58
CA ASP A 37 -7.13 -10.36 17.87
C ASP A 37 -6.01 -9.81 16.95
N ASP A 38 -6.14 -8.55 16.54
CA ASP A 38 -5.20 -7.87 15.61
C ASP A 38 -5.03 -8.59 14.27
N GLU A 39 -6.01 -9.43 13.89
CA GLU A 39 -6.02 -10.10 12.60
C GLU A 39 -6.49 -9.15 11.50
N TYR A 40 -5.90 -9.30 10.32
CA TYR A 40 -6.31 -8.54 9.14
C TYR A 40 -6.69 -9.49 8.01
N THR A 41 -7.92 -9.39 7.54
CA THR A 41 -8.39 -10.11 6.36
C THR A 41 -8.06 -9.33 5.09
N VAL A 42 -7.40 -9.96 4.13
CA VAL A 42 -7.17 -9.37 2.80
C VAL A 42 -8.49 -9.34 2.04
N THR A 43 -8.94 -8.15 1.66
CA THR A 43 -10.18 -7.96 0.87
C THR A 43 -9.90 -7.74 -0.61
N GLY A 44 -8.67 -7.41 -0.98
CA GLY A 44 -8.25 -7.28 -2.36
C GLY A 44 -6.79 -6.88 -2.52
N ALA A 45 -6.24 -7.13 -3.69
CA ALA A 45 -4.92 -6.69 -4.07
C ALA A 45 -4.90 -6.31 -5.55
N ARG A 46 -4.19 -5.24 -5.89
CA ARG A 46 -4.01 -4.81 -7.29
C ARG A 46 -2.73 -4.02 -7.47
N TYR A 47 -2.27 -3.98 -8.71
CA TYR A 47 -1.21 -3.06 -9.11
C TYR A 47 -1.75 -1.63 -9.19
N LEU A 48 -0.89 -0.66 -8.88
CA LEU A 48 -1.21 0.75 -9.07
C LEU A 48 -0.96 1.17 -10.51
N ASP A 49 -1.74 2.13 -10.97
CA ASP A 49 -1.47 2.86 -12.22
C ASP A 49 -0.54 4.06 -11.99
N ASP A 50 -0.14 4.72 -13.09
CA ASP A 50 0.83 5.81 -13.07
C ASP A 50 0.36 7.01 -12.23
N ASP A 51 -0.93 7.34 -12.26
CA ASP A 51 -1.50 8.46 -11.50
C ASP A 51 -1.46 8.17 -9.99
N GLU A 52 -1.78 6.93 -9.62
CA GLU A 52 -1.72 6.46 -8.24
C GLU A 52 -0.28 6.34 -7.71
N ILE A 53 0.67 5.91 -8.56
CA ILE A 53 2.09 5.90 -8.24
C ILE A 53 2.58 7.34 -7.98
N ALA A 54 2.21 8.30 -8.83
CA ALA A 54 2.55 9.70 -8.62
C ALA A 54 1.98 10.24 -7.31
N ALA A 55 0.74 9.87 -6.96
CA ALA A 55 0.12 10.26 -5.70
C ALA A 55 0.87 9.68 -4.47
N ILE A 56 1.21 8.39 -4.49
CA ILE A 56 1.94 7.74 -3.39
C ILE A 56 3.37 8.27 -3.24
N THR A 57 4.04 8.57 -4.35
CA THR A 57 5.38 9.15 -4.35
C THR A 57 5.38 10.51 -3.64
N ARG A 58 4.37 11.35 -3.94
CA ARG A 58 4.14 12.61 -3.21
C ARG A 58 3.84 12.38 -1.72
N MET A 59 3.03 11.38 -1.37
CA MET A 59 2.71 11.06 0.02
C MET A 59 3.94 10.61 0.82
N ARG A 60 4.92 9.95 0.19
CA ARG A 60 6.20 9.60 0.82
C ARG A 60 7.12 10.80 1.06
N GLY A 61 6.84 11.95 0.43
CA GLY A 61 7.73 13.11 0.43
C GLY A 61 8.92 12.97 -0.52
N ASP A 62 8.87 12.01 -1.44
CA ASP A 62 9.87 11.88 -2.51
C ASP A 62 9.63 13.03 -3.51
N ARG A 63 10.68 13.78 -3.91
CA ARG A 63 10.56 14.77 -5.00
C ARG A 63 10.46 14.02 -6.33
N LEU A 64 9.45 14.37 -7.13
CA LEU A 64 9.31 13.95 -8.54
C LEU A 64 10.49 14.45 -9.38
#